data_AF-A0A1F8BLC5-F1
#
_entry.id   AF-A0A1F8BLC5-F1
#
_cell.length_a   1.000
_cell.length_b   1.000
_cell.length_c   1.000
_cell.angle_alpha   90.00
_cell.angle_beta   90.00
_cell.angle_gamma   90.00
#
_symmetry.space_group_name_H-M   'P 1'
#
loop_
_entity.id
_entity.type
_entity.pdbx_description
1 polymer ?
#
loop_
_entity_poly.entity_id
_entity_poly.type
_entity_poly.pdbx_seq_one_letter_code
_entity_poly.pdbx_strand_id
1 'polypeptide(L)'
;MKFKDMKKDSFSRTLYYVIRNLDKIPELSEAIRIFRSNKGIKSDFAYSPIDYIRIIFFDCLSIIRTLTSLSDSDLQLVKRINKTRKVIGLETNPLGHHGIDIFYSKLNKKDRNYYWQNLISSLDVGNPIFKNAVNDLSNRMMFASKLAAEGVVLTDGDPRADKVIWGHTKGLKPEATIHFVICHLIDRLTSQIFQKSKNERLNKIVLNKHYLFDPFGDVIFLLTTKNMINPEISLRWELSRDKGGLGWNTPEEQQVFDEEYNKLSK
;
A
#
# COMPACT_ATOMS: atom_id res chain seq x y z
N MET A 1 -11.05 3.52 -15.96
CA MET A 1 -10.64 2.73 -17.16
C MET A 1 -11.18 1.32 -17.00
N LYS A 2 -11.93 0.76 -17.96
CA LYS A 2 -12.52 -0.59 -17.78
C LYS A 2 -11.42 -1.64 -18.00
N PHE A 3 -11.48 -2.77 -17.30
CA PHE A 3 -10.48 -3.85 -17.39
C PHE A 3 -10.26 -4.38 -18.83
N LYS A 4 -11.27 -4.22 -19.69
CA LYS A 4 -11.21 -4.58 -21.12
C LYS A 4 -10.34 -3.64 -21.96
N ASP A 5 -10.13 -2.40 -21.51
CA ASP A 5 -9.36 -1.38 -22.20
C ASP A 5 -7.84 -1.53 -21.98
N MET A 6 -7.42 -2.32 -20.98
CA MET A 6 -6.03 -2.60 -20.60
C MET A 6 -5.27 -3.52 -21.58
N LYS A 7 -5.80 -3.83 -22.75
CA LYS A 7 -5.13 -4.74 -23.71
C LYS A 7 -4.25 -4.04 -24.74
N LYS A 8 -4.25 -2.70 -24.78
CA LYS A 8 -3.81 -1.93 -25.94
C LYS A 8 -2.32 -1.55 -25.97
N ASP A 9 -1.59 -1.61 -24.86
CA ASP A 9 -0.15 -1.33 -24.81
C ASP A 9 0.62 -2.37 -23.97
N SER A 10 1.96 -2.38 -24.09
CA SER A 10 2.80 -3.39 -23.41
C SER A 10 2.67 -3.34 -21.89
N PHE A 11 2.56 -2.15 -21.30
CA PHE A 11 2.42 -1.99 -19.86
C PHE A 11 1.07 -2.54 -19.40
N SER A 12 0.00 -2.18 -20.09
CA SER A 12 -1.34 -2.64 -19.76
C SER A 12 -1.49 -4.17 -19.93
N ARG A 13 -0.78 -4.78 -20.89
CA ARG A 13 -0.71 -6.25 -21.05
C ARG A 13 0.00 -6.95 -19.91
N THR A 14 1.18 -6.46 -19.48
CA THR A 14 1.89 -7.00 -18.31
C THR A 14 1.00 -6.89 -17.07
N LEU A 15 0.40 -5.72 -16.85
CA LEU A 15 -0.49 -5.49 -15.73
C LEU A 15 -1.72 -6.43 -15.75
N TYR A 16 -2.37 -6.59 -16.92
CA TYR A 16 -3.47 -7.53 -17.09
C TYR A 16 -3.06 -8.98 -16.78
N TYR A 17 -1.89 -9.40 -17.25
CA TYR A 17 -1.36 -10.74 -17.03
C TYR A 17 -1.05 -10.99 -15.55
N VAL A 18 -0.46 -10.03 -14.85
CA VAL A 18 -0.15 -10.12 -13.43
C VAL A 18 -1.43 -10.27 -12.62
N ILE A 19 -2.39 -9.38 -12.87
CA ILE A 19 -3.67 -9.38 -12.19
C ILE A 19 -4.45 -10.70 -12.44
N ARG A 20 -4.23 -11.37 -13.57
CA ARG A 20 -4.81 -12.69 -13.90
C ARG A 20 -4.13 -13.86 -13.18
N ASN A 21 -2.98 -13.64 -12.55
CA ASN A 21 -2.22 -14.67 -11.85
C ASN A 21 -2.04 -14.37 -10.36
N LEU A 22 -2.43 -13.18 -9.87
CA LEU A 22 -2.37 -12.84 -8.44
C LEU A 22 -3.16 -13.83 -7.58
N ASP A 23 -4.33 -14.27 -8.03
CA ASP A 23 -5.17 -15.24 -7.32
C ASP A 23 -4.56 -16.66 -7.26
N LYS A 24 -3.48 -16.92 -8.00
CA LYS A 24 -2.69 -18.16 -7.93
C LYS A 24 -1.56 -18.09 -6.91
N ILE A 25 -1.34 -16.94 -6.29
CA ILE A 25 -0.44 -16.82 -5.13
C ILE A 25 -1.14 -17.57 -3.98
N PRO A 26 -0.52 -18.62 -3.40
CA PRO A 26 -1.17 -19.51 -2.45
C PRO A 26 -1.89 -18.79 -1.30
N GLU A 27 -1.30 -17.72 -0.78
CA GLU A 27 -1.84 -16.93 0.32
C GLU A 27 -3.08 -16.13 -0.09
N LEU A 28 -3.10 -15.60 -1.32
CA LEU A 28 -4.30 -14.97 -1.88
C LEU A 28 -5.35 -16.02 -2.21
N SER A 29 -4.97 -17.19 -2.72
CA SER A 29 -5.89 -18.32 -2.92
C SER A 29 -6.56 -18.74 -1.62
N GLU A 30 -5.81 -18.77 -0.52
CA GLU A 30 -6.33 -19.11 0.81
C GLU A 30 -7.25 -18.01 1.37
N ALA A 31 -6.88 -16.73 1.23
CA ALA A 31 -7.76 -15.62 1.59
C ALA A 31 -9.08 -15.66 0.79
N ILE A 32 -9.02 -15.98 -0.50
CA ILE A 32 -10.21 -16.18 -1.36
C ILE A 32 -11.03 -17.38 -0.88
N ARG A 33 -10.39 -18.49 -0.48
CA ARG A 33 -11.06 -19.68 0.04
C ARG A 33 -11.85 -19.34 1.31
N ILE A 34 -11.21 -18.67 2.26
CA ILE A 34 -11.82 -18.21 3.52
C ILE A 34 -12.98 -17.25 3.23
N PHE A 35 -12.78 -16.28 2.32
CA PHE A 35 -13.83 -15.36 1.88
C PHE A 35 -15.06 -16.13 1.36
N ARG A 36 -14.85 -17.14 0.50
CA ARG A 36 -15.93 -17.95 -0.08
C ARG A 36 -16.61 -18.87 0.93
N SER A 37 -15.89 -19.37 1.93
CA SER A 37 -16.45 -20.25 2.97
C SER A 37 -17.25 -19.50 4.04
N ASN A 38 -16.95 -18.22 4.27
CA ASN A 38 -17.68 -17.37 5.22
C ASN A 38 -19.02 -16.87 4.66
N LYS A 39 -19.89 -17.81 4.24
CA LYS A 39 -21.23 -17.56 3.67
C LYS A 39 -22.22 -16.78 4.59
N GLY A 40 -21.82 -16.40 5.80
CA GLY A 40 -22.62 -15.62 6.75
C GLY A 40 -22.21 -14.15 6.91
N ILE A 41 -21.03 -13.75 6.42
CA ILE A 41 -20.62 -12.35 6.41
C ILE A 41 -21.07 -11.79 5.06
N LYS A 42 -22.12 -10.97 5.05
CA LYS A 42 -22.42 -10.13 3.88
C LYS A 42 -21.17 -9.29 3.65
N SER A 43 -20.41 -9.60 2.61
CA SER A 43 -19.41 -8.65 2.13
C SER A 43 -20.19 -7.44 1.64
N ASP A 44 -19.98 -6.28 2.25
CA ASP A 44 -20.65 -5.03 1.87
C ASP A 44 -20.23 -4.55 0.46
N PHE A 45 -19.34 -5.29 -0.22
CA PHE A 45 -18.85 -5.00 -1.56
C PHE A 45 -19.47 -5.89 -2.63
N ALA A 46 -19.85 -5.29 -3.76
CA ALA A 46 -20.50 -5.95 -4.89
C ALA A 46 -19.57 -6.77 -5.82
N TYR A 47 -18.33 -7.05 -5.39
CA TYR A 47 -17.28 -7.62 -6.26
C TYR A 47 -16.98 -9.08 -5.92
N SER A 48 -16.60 -9.87 -6.93
CA SER A 48 -16.01 -11.19 -6.68
C SER A 48 -14.65 -11.03 -5.97
N PRO A 49 -14.18 -12.01 -5.17
CA PRO A 49 -12.88 -11.91 -4.47
C PRO A 49 -11.71 -11.66 -5.41
N ILE A 50 -11.77 -12.27 -6.60
CA ILE A 50 -10.75 -12.09 -7.63
C ILE A 50 -10.79 -10.64 -8.09
N ASP A 51 -11.96 -10.10 -8.45
CA ASP A 51 -12.09 -8.70 -8.89
C ASP A 51 -11.69 -7.71 -7.80
N TYR A 52 -11.97 -8.02 -6.54
CA TYR A 52 -11.52 -7.23 -5.38
C TYR A 52 -9.99 -7.15 -5.29
N ILE A 53 -9.28 -8.27 -5.47
CA ILE A 53 -7.81 -8.30 -5.56
C ILE A 53 -7.31 -7.40 -6.71
N ARG A 54 -7.95 -7.47 -7.87
CA ARG A 54 -7.57 -6.68 -9.04
C ARG A 54 -7.67 -5.19 -8.77
N ILE A 55 -8.79 -4.79 -8.15
CA ILE A 55 -9.10 -3.41 -7.82
C ILE A 55 -8.05 -2.87 -6.86
N ILE A 56 -7.82 -3.53 -5.72
CA ILE A 56 -6.83 -3.05 -4.73
C ILE A 56 -5.42 -2.97 -5.33
N PHE A 57 -5.01 -3.98 -6.11
CA PHE A 57 -3.69 -3.96 -6.73
C PHE A 57 -3.52 -2.77 -7.69
N PHE A 58 -4.56 -2.47 -8.48
CA PHE A 58 -4.56 -1.30 -9.36
C PHE A 58 -4.55 0.01 -8.57
N ASP A 59 -5.33 0.10 -7.50
CA ASP A 59 -5.40 1.26 -6.62
C ASP A 59 -4.02 1.58 -6.03
N CYS A 60 -3.32 0.56 -5.49
CA CYS A 60 -1.94 0.69 -5.02
C CYS A 60 -0.99 1.23 -6.09
N LEU A 61 -1.04 0.69 -7.32
CA LEU A 61 -0.18 1.16 -8.41
C LEU A 61 -0.50 2.60 -8.82
N SER A 62 -1.78 2.98 -8.83
CA SER A 62 -2.21 4.34 -9.12
C SER A 62 -1.68 5.31 -8.06
N ILE A 63 -1.78 4.95 -6.78
CA ILE A 63 -1.24 5.73 -5.66
C ILE A 63 0.28 5.91 -5.81
N ILE A 64 1.03 4.85 -6.10
CA ILE A 64 2.49 4.93 -6.30
C ILE A 64 2.85 5.81 -7.49
N ARG A 65 2.10 5.70 -8.60
CA ARG A 65 2.31 6.53 -9.78
C ARG A 65 2.15 8.00 -9.42
N THR A 66 1.07 8.35 -8.73
CA THR A 66 0.82 9.71 -8.28
C THR A 66 1.92 10.16 -7.32
N LEU A 67 2.25 9.35 -6.31
CA LEU A 67 3.31 9.61 -5.34
C LEU A 67 4.65 9.93 -6.00
N THR A 68 5.02 9.21 -7.06
CA THR A 68 6.31 9.38 -7.75
C THR A 68 6.33 10.59 -8.71
N SER A 69 5.17 11.15 -9.04
CA SER A 69 5.01 12.18 -10.08
C SER A 69 4.20 13.40 -9.66
N LEU A 70 4.08 13.68 -8.36
CA LEU A 70 3.38 14.88 -7.89
C LEU A 70 3.97 16.14 -8.50
N SER A 71 3.07 17.08 -8.81
CA SER A 71 3.44 18.45 -9.14
C SER A 71 4.01 19.15 -7.90
N ASP A 72 4.81 20.20 -8.13
CA ASP A 72 5.35 21.00 -7.03
C ASP A 72 4.21 21.67 -6.23
N SER A 73 3.12 22.08 -6.88
CA SER A 73 1.95 22.64 -6.20
C SER A 73 1.30 21.64 -5.25
N ASP A 74 1.12 20.39 -5.69
CA ASP A 74 0.51 19.34 -4.87
C ASP A 74 1.40 18.93 -3.71
N LEU A 75 2.71 18.85 -3.95
CA LEU A 75 3.68 18.60 -2.89
C LEU A 75 3.64 19.71 -1.83
N GLN A 76 3.55 20.97 -2.23
CA GLN A 76 3.47 22.09 -1.28
C GLN A 76 2.15 22.11 -0.51
N LEU A 77 1.04 21.72 -1.14
CA LEU A 77 -0.26 21.57 -0.50
C LEU A 77 -0.19 20.52 0.63
N VAL A 78 0.26 19.31 0.30
CA VAL A 78 0.37 18.22 1.28
C VAL A 78 1.32 18.59 2.43
N LYS A 79 2.45 19.25 2.13
CA LYS A 79 3.39 19.80 3.13
C LYS A 79 2.71 20.73 4.13
N ARG A 80 1.89 21.66 3.65
CA ARG A 80 1.17 22.61 4.51
C ARG A 80 0.17 21.88 5.40
N ILE A 81 -0.58 20.94 4.84
CA ILE A 81 -1.59 20.18 5.58
C ILE A 81 -0.93 19.33 6.68
N ASN A 82 0.16 18.63 6.36
CA ASN A 82 0.90 17.84 7.35
C ASN A 82 1.49 18.72 8.46
N LYS A 83 1.91 19.96 8.13
CA LYS A 83 2.30 20.94 9.14
C LYS A 83 1.13 21.38 10.03
N THR A 84 -0.05 21.62 9.46
CA THR A 84 -1.25 22.00 10.21
C THR A 84 -1.69 20.89 11.16
N ARG A 85 -1.76 19.64 10.69
CA ARG A 85 -2.07 18.45 11.52
C ARG A 85 -1.15 18.34 12.74
N LYS A 86 0.14 18.60 12.55
CA LYS A 86 1.13 18.62 13.64
C LYS A 86 0.83 19.70 14.68
N VAL A 87 0.46 20.91 14.24
CA VAL A 87 0.18 22.04 15.15
C VAL A 87 -1.04 21.76 16.04
N ILE A 88 -2.04 21.06 15.52
CA ILE A 88 -3.29 20.77 16.23
C ILE A 88 -3.29 19.44 17.00
N GLY A 89 -2.14 18.75 17.07
CA GLY A 89 -1.97 17.54 17.88
C GLY A 89 -2.62 16.27 17.32
N LEU A 90 -2.98 16.24 16.04
CA LEU A 90 -3.51 15.04 15.36
C LEU A 90 -2.37 14.10 14.88
N GLU A 91 -1.29 13.96 15.65
CA GLU A 91 -0.20 13.05 15.28
C GLU A 91 -0.66 11.59 15.28
N THR A 92 -0.52 10.91 14.15
CA THR A 92 -0.88 9.49 13.99
C THR A 92 0.22 8.51 14.38
N ASN A 93 1.42 8.99 14.74
CA ASN A 93 2.46 8.08 15.21
C ASN A 93 3.52 8.80 16.06
N PRO A 94 3.70 8.44 17.34
CA PRO A 94 4.77 9.00 18.18
C PRO A 94 6.19 8.68 17.68
N LEU A 95 6.32 7.79 16.68
CA LEU A 95 7.61 7.44 16.04
C LEU A 95 8.00 8.31 14.83
N GLY A 96 7.27 9.41 14.58
CA GLY A 96 7.80 10.55 13.82
C GLY A 96 7.56 10.54 12.31
N HIS A 97 7.17 11.71 11.80
CA HIS A 97 7.58 12.32 10.53
C HIS A 97 7.45 11.60 9.16
N HIS A 98 6.91 10.40 9.01
CA HIS A 98 7.15 9.60 7.79
C HIS A 98 6.19 9.79 6.58
N GLY A 99 5.54 10.94 6.42
CA GLY A 99 4.69 11.23 5.24
C GLY A 99 5.47 11.57 3.95
N ILE A 100 4.77 12.19 3.00
CA ILE A 100 5.30 12.56 1.68
C ILE A 100 6.58 13.38 1.72
N ASP A 101 6.76 14.16 2.79
CA ASP A 101 7.92 15.02 3.02
C ASP A 101 9.21 14.22 3.14
N ILE A 102 9.16 13.09 3.87
CA ILE A 102 10.30 12.22 4.00
C ILE A 102 10.55 11.50 2.68
N PHE A 103 9.52 10.99 2.01
CA PHE A 103 9.68 10.37 0.69
C PHE A 103 10.39 11.30 -0.30
N TYR A 104 9.94 12.57 -0.40
CA TYR A 104 10.53 13.56 -1.31
C TYR A 104 11.89 14.11 -0.85
N SER A 105 12.18 14.11 0.45
CA SER A 105 13.52 14.49 0.95
C SER A 105 14.57 13.39 0.72
N LYS A 106 14.15 12.12 0.68
CA LYS A 106 15.03 10.97 0.48
C LYS A 106 15.17 10.56 -0.98
N LEU A 107 14.18 10.83 -1.82
CA LEU A 107 14.18 10.48 -3.23
C LEU A 107 14.14 11.71 -4.12
N ASN A 108 15.19 11.92 -4.91
CA ASN A 108 15.14 12.94 -5.96
C ASN A 108 14.26 12.47 -7.14
N LYS A 109 14.02 13.36 -8.12
CA LYS A 109 13.17 13.04 -9.28
C LYS A 109 13.67 11.82 -10.08
N LYS A 110 14.99 11.65 -10.22
CA LYS A 110 15.59 10.50 -10.92
C LYS A 110 15.34 9.20 -10.15
N ASP A 111 15.50 9.23 -8.83
CA ASP A 111 15.28 8.09 -7.94
C ASP A 111 13.80 7.66 -7.95
N ARG A 112 12.86 8.62 -7.92
CA ARG A 112 11.41 8.34 -8.02
C ARG A 112 11.01 7.77 -9.38
N ASN A 113 11.55 8.33 -10.47
CA ASN A 113 11.32 7.78 -11.81
C ASN A 113 11.89 6.37 -11.95
N TYR A 114 13.08 6.13 -11.41
CA TYR A 114 13.70 4.81 -11.37
C TYR A 114 12.81 3.83 -10.60
N TYR A 115 12.30 4.22 -9.42
CA TYR A 115 11.39 3.39 -8.65
C TYR A 115 10.16 2.99 -9.47
N TRP A 116 9.44 3.97 -10.04
CA TRP A 116 8.24 3.71 -10.84
C TRP A 116 8.52 2.77 -12.03
N GLN A 117 9.57 3.06 -12.81
CA GLN A 117 9.91 2.26 -13.99
C GLN A 117 10.28 0.82 -13.62
N ASN A 118 11.07 0.64 -12.56
CA ASN A 118 11.47 -0.70 -12.11
C ASN A 118 10.33 -1.46 -11.44
N LEU A 119 9.43 -0.77 -10.75
CA LEU A 119 8.22 -1.39 -10.21
C LEU A 119 7.41 -1.96 -11.37
N ILE A 120 7.16 -1.17 -12.40
CA ILE A 120 6.40 -1.63 -13.57
C ILE A 120 7.07 -2.80 -14.29
N SER A 121 8.38 -2.72 -14.55
CA SER A 121 9.10 -3.80 -15.22
C SER A 121 9.20 -5.06 -14.36
N SER A 122 9.14 -4.91 -13.04
CA SER A 122 9.14 -6.02 -12.09
C SER A 122 7.81 -6.76 -12.01
N LEU A 123 6.72 -6.20 -12.55
CA LEU A 123 5.41 -6.82 -12.38
C LEU A 123 5.28 -8.15 -13.14
N ASP A 124 5.97 -8.35 -14.26
CA ASP A 124 5.90 -9.61 -15.02
C ASP A 124 6.17 -10.84 -14.14
N VAL A 125 5.29 -11.84 -14.14
CA VAL A 125 5.45 -13.04 -13.29
C VAL A 125 6.67 -13.90 -13.68
N GLY A 126 7.18 -13.72 -14.90
CA GLY A 126 8.44 -14.29 -15.35
C GLY A 126 9.66 -13.60 -14.74
N ASN A 127 9.50 -12.35 -14.28
CA ASN A 127 10.58 -11.54 -13.73
C ASN A 127 11.10 -12.14 -12.40
N PRO A 128 12.43 -12.31 -12.24
CA PRO A 128 13.00 -12.79 -10.99
C PRO A 128 12.66 -11.92 -9.76
N ILE A 129 12.49 -10.60 -9.94
CA ILE A 129 12.08 -9.70 -8.86
C ILE A 129 10.69 -10.07 -8.35
N PHE A 130 9.73 -10.30 -9.26
CA PHE A 130 8.39 -10.72 -8.89
C PHE A 130 8.40 -12.04 -8.12
N LYS A 131 9.08 -13.05 -8.68
CA LYS A 131 9.18 -14.38 -8.06
C LYS A 131 9.80 -14.31 -6.67
N ASN A 132 10.88 -13.54 -6.51
CA ASN A 132 11.53 -13.37 -5.21
C ASN A 132 10.64 -12.62 -4.21
N ALA A 133 9.91 -11.60 -4.67
CA ALA A 133 8.98 -10.85 -3.82
C ALA A 133 7.82 -11.73 -3.33
N VAL A 134 7.23 -12.55 -4.21
CA VAL A 134 6.20 -13.53 -3.85
C VAL A 134 6.75 -14.57 -2.89
N ASN A 135 7.94 -15.13 -3.15
CA ASN A 135 8.55 -16.11 -2.26
C ASN A 135 8.86 -15.53 -0.86
N ASP A 136 9.39 -14.30 -0.77
CA ASP A 136 9.64 -13.63 0.53
C ASP A 136 8.32 -13.36 1.27
N LEU A 137 7.29 -12.91 0.54
CA LEU A 137 5.94 -12.72 1.09
C LEU A 137 5.39 -14.02 1.68
N SER A 138 5.36 -15.10 0.89
CA SER A 138 4.87 -16.42 1.31
C SER A 138 5.61 -16.93 2.55
N ASN A 139 6.95 -16.87 2.54
CA ASN A 139 7.76 -17.30 3.68
C ASN A 139 7.43 -16.52 4.97
N ARG A 140 7.27 -15.20 4.88
CA ARG A 140 6.95 -14.34 6.02
C ARG A 140 5.54 -14.59 6.55
N MET A 141 4.57 -14.87 5.67
CA MET A 141 3.19 -15.22 6.06
C MET A 141 3.11 -16.62 6.68
N MET A 142 3.83 -17.60 6.13
CA MET A 142 3.95 -18.93 6.72
C MET A 142 4.56 -18.85 8.12
N PHE A 143 5.62 -18.06 8.29
CA PHE A 143 6.23 -17.87 9.60
C PHE A 143 5.29 -17.15 10.58
N ALA A 144 4.51 -16.17 10.11
CA ALA A 144 3.46 -15.53 10.91
C ALA A 144 2.40 -16.55 11.39
N SER A 145 1.94 -17.43 10.49
CA SER A 145 0.94 -18.46 10.80
C SER A 145 1.47 -19.46 11.83
N LYS A 146 2.74 -19.85 11.72
CA LYS A 146 3.40 -20.72 12.68
C LYS A 146 3.46 -20.08 14.08
N LEU A 147 3.90 -18.82 14.17
CA LEU A 147 3.94 -18.10 15.45
C LEU A 147 2.55 -17.95 16.07
N ALA A 148 1.52 -17.69 15.25
CA ALA A 148 0.14 -17.62 15.72
C ALA A 148 -0.36 -18.96 16.27
N ALA A 149 -0.04 -20.08 15.60
CA ALA A 149 -0.38 -21.43 16.07
C ALA A 149 0.34 -21.81 17.37
N GLU A 150 1.53 -21.26 17.60
CA GLU A 150 2.30 -21.40 18.84
C GLU A 150 1.81 -20.45 19.97
N GLY A 151 0.80 -19.62 19.71
CA GLY A 151 0.26 -18.66 20.68
C GLY A 151 1.19 -17.46 20.95
N VAL A 152 2.18 -17.22 20.09
CA VAL A 152 3.15 -16.13 20.25
C VAL A 152 2.50 -14.80 19.88
N VAL A 153 2.45 -13.87 20.84
CA VAL A 153 2.03 -12.49 20.61
C VAL A 153 3.27 -11.63 20.38
N LEU A 154 3.44 -11.16 19.15
CA LEU A 154 4.51 -10.23 18.80
C LEU A 154 4.21 -8.83 19.35
N THR A 155 5.25 -8.13 19.78
CA THR A 155 5.25 -6.73 20.24
C THR A 155 6.27 -5.92 19.45
N ASP A 156 6.13 -4.59 19.45
CA ASP A 156 7.13 -3.71 18.85
C ASP A 156 8.52 -3.95 19.47
N GLY A 157 9.55 -3.97 18.63
CA GLY A 157 10.93 -4.27 19.02
C GLY A 157 11.29 -5.75 19.10
N ASP A 158 10.35 -6.68 18.87
CA ASP A 158 10.67 -8.11 18.77
C ASP A 158 11.38 -8.42 17.44
N PRO A 159 12.62 -8.96 17.43
CA PRO A 159 13.35 -9.29 16.21
C PRO A 159 12.64 -10.33 15.32
N ARG A 160 11.69 -11.10 15.86
CA ARG A 160 10.84 -12.03 15.09
C ARG A 160 9.77 -11.28 14.31
N ALA A 161 9.34 -10.11 14.76
CA ALA A 161 8.38 -9.25 14.06
C ALA A 161 8.92 -8.78 12.70
N ASP A 162 10.24 -8.59 12.59
CA ASP A 162 10.91 -8.23 11.34
C ASP A 162 10.93 -9.36 10.30
N LYS A 163 10.64 -10.59 10.72
CA LYS A 163 10.61 -11.79 9.87
C LYS A 163 9.20 -12.23 9.48
N VAL A 164 8.18 -11.52 9.94
CA VAL A 164 6.79 -11.84 9.64
C VAL A 164 6.02 -10.65 9.12
N ILE A 165 4.82 -10.93 8.65
CA ILE A 165 3.81 -9.92 8.40
C ILE A 165 2.82 -9.92 9.57
N TRP A 166 3.05 -9.05 10.55
CA TRP A 166 2.39 -9.08 11.87
C TRP A 166 0.85 -9.06 11.82
N GLY A 167 0.23 -8.34 10.89
CA GLY A 167 -1.25 -8.33 10.76
C GLY A 167 -1.84 -9.72 10.45
N HIS A 168 -1.05 -10.65 9.93
CA HIS A 168 -1.48 -12.02 9.67
C HIS A 168 -1.55 -12.90 10.93
N THR A 169 -0.97 -12.46 12.06
CA THR A 169 -1.05 -13.20 13.34
C THR A 169 -2.34 -12.91 14.12
N LYS A 170 -3.15 -11.93 13.70
CA LYS A 170 -4.28 -11.38 14.49
C LYS A 170 -5.68 -11.73 13.97
N GLY A 171 -5.82 -12.64 13.01
CA GLY A 171 -7.14 -13.09 12.52
C GLY A 171 -7.98 -11.95 11.93
N LEU A 172 -7.54 -11.37 10.81
CA LEU A 172 -8.25 -10.28 10.13
C LEU A 172 -9.49 -10.78 9.38
N LYS A 173 -10.44 -9.87 9.12
CA LYS A 173 -11.52 -10.12 8.15
C LYS A 173 -10.90 -10.47 6.77
N PRO A 174 -11.57 -11.28 5.93
CA PRO A 174 -11.03 -11.71 4.64
C PRO A 174 -10.63 -10.56 3.71
N GLU A 175 -11.43 -9.50 3.64
CA GLU A 175 -11.19 -8.30 2.84
C GLU A 175 -9.94 -7.55 3.30
N ALA A 176 -9.81 -7.37 4.62
CA ALA A 176 -8.65 -6.75 5.23
C ALA A 176 -7.40 -7.60 4.99
N THR A 177 -7.54 -8.93 4.98
CA THR A 177 -6.46 -9.86 4.65
C THR A 177 -5.99 -9.67 3.21
N ILE A 178 -6.90 -9.62 2.23
CA ILE A 178 -6.57 -9.38 0.82
C ILE A 178 -5.81 -8.06 0.66
N HIS A 179 -6.35 -6.97 1.22
CA HIS A 179 -5.74 -5.66 1.16
C HIS A 179 -4.33 -5.66 1.73
N PHE A 180 -4.20 -6.26 2.92
CA PHE A 180 -2.95 -6.36 3.63
C PHE A 180 -1.89 -7.15 2.86
N VAL A 181 -2.26 -8.28 2.25
CA VAL A 181 -1.36 -9.09 1.42
C VAL A 181 -0.89 -8.33 0.19
N ILE A 182 -1.78 -7.59 -0.48
CA ILE A 182 -1.42 -6.80 -1.67
C ILE A 182 -0.45 -5.68 -1.32
N CYS A 183 -0.70 -4.93 -0.24
CA CYS A 183 0.23 -3.89 0.22
C CYS A 183 1.62 -4.49 0.51
N HIS A 184 1.68 -5.65 1.17
CA HIS A 184 2.97 -6.30 1.42
C HIS A 184 3.63 -6.85 0.15
N LEU A 185 2.87 -7.30 -0.85
CA LEU A 185 3.46 -7.65 -2.14
C LEU A 185 4.17 -6.45 -2.79
N ILE A 186 3.53 -5.28 -2.78
CA ILE A 186 4.13 -4.02 -3.27
C ILE A 186 5.38 -3.65 -2.46
N ASP A 187 5.33 -3.80 -1.14
CA ASP A 187 6.48 -3.57 -0.25
C ASP A 187 7.67 -4.46 -0.61
N ARG A 188 7.40 -5.76 -0.84
CA ARG A 188 8.41 -6.74 -1.20
C ARG A 188 9.01 -6.45 -2.58
N LEU A 189 8.18 -6.11 -3.57
CA LEU A 189 8.66 -5.67 -4.89
C LEU A 189 9.60 -4.46 -4.75
N THR A 190 9.18 -3.45 -3.98
CA THR A 190 9.97 -2.24 -3.74
C THR A 190 11.30 -2.54 -3.06
N SER A 191 11.27 -3.40 -2.04
CA SER A 191 12.46 -3.85 -1.32
C SER A 191 13.47 -4.50 -2.28
N GLN A 192 13.00 -5.41 -3.14
CA GLN A 192 13.85 -6.11 -4.11
C GLN A 192 14.43 -5.17 -5.17
N ILE A 193 13.66 -4.17 -5.63
CA ILE A 193 14.12 -3.15 -6.59
C ILE A 193 15.26 -2.33 -6.00
N PHE A 194 15.05 -1.80 -4.80
CA PHE A 194 16.01 -0.90 -4.18
C PHE A 194 17.26 -1.62 -3.66
N GLN A 195 17.14 -2.82 -3.09
CA GLN A 195 18.31 -3.64 -2.70
C GLN A 195 19.27 -3.89 -3.87
N LYS A 196 18.74 -4.06 -5.09
CA LYS A 196 19.55 -4.27 -6.30
C LYS A 196 20.20 -3.00 -6.84
N SER A 197 19.74 -1.81 -6.43
CA SER A 197 20.13 -0.55 -7.07
C SER A 197 21.57 -0.10 -6.81
N LYS A 198 22.32 -0.77 -5.91
CA LYS A 198 23.64 -0.37 -5.37
C LYS A 198 23.67 1.06 -4.78
N ASN A 199 22.54 1.76 -4.75
CA ASN A 199 22.43 3.13 -4.27
C ASN A 199 22.10 3.10 -2.77
N GLU A 200 23.06 3.52 -1.95
CA GLU A 200 22.92 3.51 -0.49
C GLU A 200 21.71 4.34 0.00
N ARG A 201 21.35 5.41 -0.72
CA ARG A 201 20.17 6.24 -0.40
C ARG A 201 18.88 5.45 -0.59
N LEU A 202 18.78 4.66 -1.66
CA LEU A 202 17.63 3.79 -1.93
C LEU A 202 17.57 2.63 -0.93
N ASN A 203 18.72 2.04 -0.58
CA ASN A 203 18.79 0.97 0.42
C ASN A 203 18.31 1.43 1.81
N LYS A 204 18.60 2.67 2.22
CA LYS A 204 18.11 3.22 3.49
C LYS A 204 16.59 3.37 3.55
N ILE A 205 15.92 3.48 2.40
CA ILE A 205 14.46 3.52 2.32
C ILE A 205 13.86 2.12 2.46
N VAL A 206 14.47 1.09 1.87
CA VAL A 206 14.03 -0.32 2.03
C VAL A 206 13.96 -0.74 3.48
N LEU A 207 14.93 -0.30 4.27
CA LEU A 207 15.02 -0.67 5.68
C LEU A 207 13.92 -0.02 6.54
N ASN A 208 13.17 0.95 6.00
CA ASN A 208 12.12 1.67 6.69
C ASN A 208 10.82 1.65 5.86
N LYS A 209 10.07 0.53 5.91
CA LYS A 209 8.77 0.33 5.21
C LYS A 209 7.78 1.50 5.36
N HIS A 210 7.85 2.20 6.48
CA HIS A 210 7.09 3.42 6.79
C HIS A 210 7.29 4.52 5.72
N TYR A 211 8.49 4.65 5.17
CA TYR A 211 8.82 5.67 4.18
C TYR A 211 8.11 5.48 2.83
N LEU A 212 7.53 4.31 2.58
CA LEU A 212 6.78 4.04 1.36
C LEU A 212 5.27 4.08 1.57
N PHE A 213 4.75 3.47 2.64
CA PHE A 213 3.31 3.35 2.86
C PHE A 213 2.68 4.55 3.56
N ASP A 214 3.40 5.24 4.45
CA ASP A 214 2.84 6.42 5.10
C ASP A 214 2.53 7.55 4.08
N PRO A 215 3.35 7.80 3.04
CA PRO A 215 2.99 8.70 1.95
C PRO A 215 1.78 8.27 1.09
N PHE A 216 1.32 7.01 1.16
CA PHE A 216 0.13 6.60 0.43
C PHE A 216 -1.12 7.28 0.99
N GLY A 217 -1.20 7.41 2.32
CA GLY A 217 -2.29 8.13 2.99
C GLY A 217 -2.39 9.58 2.52
N ASP A 218 -1.25 10.27 2.42
CA ASP A 218 -1.17 11.64 1.91
C ASP A 218 -1.67 11.77 0.45
N VAL A 219 -1.34 10.80 -0.40
CA VAL A 219 -1.80 10.78 -1.80
C VAL A 219 -3.29 10.47 -1.89
N ILE A 220 -3.80 9.54 -1.09
CA ILE A 220 -5.23 9.23 -1.03
C ILE A 220 -6.01 10.49 -0.65
N PHE A 221 -5.58 11.21 0.40
CA PHE A 221 -6.21 12.47 0.79
C PHE A 221 -6.23 13.52 -0.31
N LEU A 222 -5.07 13.75 -0.94
CA LEU A 222 -4.96 14.70 -2.03
C LEU A 222 -5.96 14.37 -3.15
N LEU A 223 -6.09 13.10 -3.51
CA LEU A 223 -6.98 12.68 -4.58
C LEU A 223 -8.46 12.67 -4.14
N THR A 224 -8.79 12.33 -2.88
CA THR A 224 -10.14 12.45 -2.31
C THR A 224 -10.61 13.90 -2.38
N THR A 225 -9.80 14.82 -1.86
CA THR A 225 -10.11 16.25 -1.78
C THR A 225 -10.31 16.88 -3.15
N LYS A 226 -9.54 16.42 -4.14
CA LYS A 226 -9.68 16.84 -5.54
C LYS A 226 -10.83 16.15 -6.29
N ASN A 227 -11.57 15.25 -5.65
CA ASN A 227 -12.56 14.38 -6.30
C ASN A 227 -11.99 13.56 -7.47
N MET A 228 -10.73 13.13 -7.35
CA MET A 228 -9.98 12.39 -8.37
C MET A 228 -9.78 10.91 -8.04
N ILE A 229 -10.28 10.44 -6.89
CA ILE A 229 -10.21 9.04 -6.47
C ILE A 229 -11.60 8.41 -6.46
N ASN A 230 -11.67 7.10 -6.69
CA ASN A 230 -12.91 6.36 -6.42
C ASN A 230 -13.15 6.37 -4.90
N PRO A 231 -14.30 6.85 -4.39
CA PRO A 231 -14.59 6.91 -2.95
C PRO A 231 -14.49 5.56 -2.24
N GLU A 232 -14.70 4.45 -2.96
CA GLU A 232 -14.50 3.12 -2.38
C GLU A 232 -13.04 2.83 -2.00
N ILE A 233 -12.06 3.52 -2.60
CA ILE A 233 -10.64 3.39 -2.27
C ILE A 233 -10.41 3.93 -0.87
N SER A 234 -10.91 5.13 -0.58
CA SER A 234 -10.82 5.76 0.74
C SER A 234 -11.52 4.89 1.79
N LEU A 235 -12.73 4.40 1.51
CA LEU A 235 -13.44 3.47 2.40
C LEU A 235 -12.63 2.18 2.66
N ARG A 236 -12.03 1.55 1.64
CA ARG A 236 -11.18 0.36 1.84
C ARG A 236 -9.93 0.66 2.69
N TRP A 237 -9.38 1.87 2.56
CA TRP A 237 -8.27 2.38 3.35
C TRP A 237 -8.67 2.94 4.72
N GLU A 238 -9.95 2.96 5.07
CA GLU A 238 -10.46 3.29 6.40
C GLU A 238 -10.91 2.03 7.16
N LEU A 239 -11.41 1.01 6.44
CA LEU A 239 -12.07 -0.16 7.02
C LEU A 239 -11.16 -1.23 7.66
N SER A 240 -9.82 -1.16 7.55
CA SER A 240 -8.97 -2.27 8.02
C SER A 240 -8.58 -2.22 9.49
N ARG A 241 -8.75 -1.09 10.18
CA ARG A 241 -8.41 -0.94 11.60
C ARG A 241 -9.26 0.11 12.30
N ASP A 242 -9.78 -0.25 13.47
CA ASP A 242 -10.53 0.65 14.36
C ASP A 242 -9.66 1.78 14.96
N LYS A 243 -8.32 1.70 14.83
CA LYS A 243 -7.34 2.66 15.37
C LYS A 243 -6.09 2.75 14.49
N GLY A 244 -6.16 3.33 13.29
CA GLY A 244 -4.99 3.72 12.49
C GLY A 244 -3.88 2.65 12.26
N GLY A 245 -2.75 3.05 11.68
CA GLY A 245 -1.63 2.17 11.31
C GLY A 245 -0.84 2.72 10.12
N LEU A 246 0.16 1.96 9.62
CA LEU A 246 1.00 2.26 8.43
C LEU A 246 0.20 2.89 7.25
N GLY A 247 0.16 4.22 7.17
CA GLY A 247 -0.58 4.99 6.16
C GLY A 247 -2.12 5.02 6.29
N TRP A 248 -2.70 4.68 7.45
CA TRP A 248 -4.15 4.70 7.70
C TRP A 248 -4.56 6.00 8.37
N ASN A 249 -5.68 6.55 7.93
CA ASN A 249 -6.12 7.88 8.28
C ASN A 249 -7.45 7.88 9.05
N THR A 250 -7.68 8.90 9.87
CA THR A 250 -8.95 9.09 10.61
C THR A 250 -9.82 10.19 9.96
N PRO A 251 -11.15 10.20 10.19
CA PRO A 251 -12.05 11.23 9.64
C PRO A 251 -11.65 12.67 9.99
N GLU A 252 -11.10 12.88 11.19
CA GLU A 252 -10.63 14.19 11.65
C GLU A 252 -9.49 14.73 10.77
N GLU A 253 -8.66 13.84 10.24
CA GLU A 253 -7.55 14.21 9.37
C GLU A 253 -8.02 14.61 7.97
N GLN A 254 -9.06 13.95 7.46
CA GLN A 254 -9.70 14.34 6.19
C GLN A 254 -10.29 15.75 6.30
N GLN A 255 -10.94 16.07 7.41
CA GLN A 255 -11.54 17.39 7.63
C GLN A 255 -10.48 18.52 7.55
N VAL A 256 -9.33 18.34 8.19
CA VAL A 256 -8.23 19.32 8.15
C VAL A 256 -7.70 19.49 6.72
N PHE A 257 -7.62 18.39 5.96
CA PHE A 257 -7.21 18.43 4.57
C PHE A 257 -8.17 19.28 3.72
N ASP A 258 -9.48 19.03 3.86
CA ASP A 258 -10.53 19.74 3.13
C ASP A 258 -10.53 21.24 3.46
N GLU A 259 -10.37 21.60 4.74
CA GLU A 259 -10.31 22.99 5.20
C GLU A 259 -9.13 23.76 4.59
N GLU A 260 -7.93 23.18 4.61
CA GLU A 260 -6.73 23.81 4.05
C GLU A 260 -6.77 23.90 2.51
N TYR A 261 -7.30 22.88 1.84
CA TYR A 261 -7.50 22.92 0.39
C TYR A 261 -8.48 24.03 -0.02
N ASN A 262 -9.59 24.17 0.70
CA ASN A 262 -10.60 25.19 0.44
C ASN A 262 -10.07 26.62 0.66
N LYS A 263 -9.11 26.83 1.56
CA LYS A 263 -8.43 28.12 1.75
C LYS A 263 -7.57 28.51 0.54
N LEU A 264 -7.02 27.53 -0.17
CA LEU A 264 -6.10 27.74 -1.30
C LEU A 264 -6.81 27.79 -2.66
N SER A 265 -8.05 27.29 -2.70
CA SER A 265 -8.87 27.23 -3.90
C SER A 265 -9.78 28.47 -4.07
N LYS A 266 -9.70 29.42 -3.13
CA LYS A 266 -10.34 30.73 -3.14
C LYS A 266 -9.30 31.81 -3.39
#